data_AF-W2CKE3-F1
#
_entry.id   AF-W2CKE3-F1
#
_cell.length_a   1.000
_cell.length_b   1.000
_cell.length_c   1.000
_cell.angle_alpha   90.00
_cell.angle_beta   90.00
_cell.angle_gamma   90.00
#
_symmetry.space_group_name_H-M   'P 1'
#
loop_
_entity.id
_entity.type
_entity.pdbx_description
1 polymer ?
#
loop_
_entity_poly.entity_id
_entity_poly.type
_entity_poly.pdbx_seq_one_letter_code
_entity_poly.pdbx_strand_id
1 'polypeptide(L)' 'IEAVRVIWDRQGQRLGQKLIEWAVEQCRKRGCRVVQLTTDRSRHDAHRFYERLGFKQSHLGYKIDL' A
#
# COMPACT_ATOMS: atom_id res chain seq x y z
N ILE A 1 -7.04 0.58 1.36
CA ILE A 1 -6.23 -0.48 2.00
C ILE A 1 -5.69 0.12 3.27
N GLU A 2 -6.11 -0.40 4.42
CA GLU A 2 -5.75 0.16 5.73
C GLU A 2 -4.36 -0.30 6.20
N ALA A 3 -4.05 -1.58 6.06
CA ALA A 3 -2.76 -2.13 6.46
C ALA A 3 -2.36 -3.32 5.61
N VAL A 4 -1.05 -3.44 5.38
CA VAL A 4 -0.41 -4.64 4.85
C VAL A 4 0.69 -5.02 5.82
N ARG A 5 0.65 -6.26 6.31
CA ARG A 5 1.69 -6.79 7.19
C ARG A 5 2.14 -8.15 6.70
N VAL A 6 3.45 -8.33 6.66
CA VAL A 6 4.11 -9.61 6.40
C VAL A 6 4.95 -9.89 7.63
N ILE A 7 4.77 -11.08 8.20
CA ILE A 7 5.57 -11.54 9.34
C ILE A 7 7.06 -11.51 8.97
N TRP A 8 7.90 -11.13 9.94
CA TRP A 8 9.29 -10.72 9.70
C TRP A 8 10.13 -11.80 8.98
N ASP A 9 9.95 -13.07 9.33
CA ASP A 9 10.65 -14.23 8.76
C ASP A 9 10.22 -14.55 7.32
N ARG A 10 9.14 -13.93 6.84
CA ARG A 10 8.62 -14.08 5.49
C ARG A 10 8.75 -12.82 4.64
N GLN A 11 9.45 -11.80 5.15
CA GLN A 11 9.78 -10.61 4.36
C GLN A 11 10.77 -10.94 3.24
N GLY A 12 10.85 -10.09 2.21
CA GLY A 12 11.71 -10.31 1.04
C GLY A 12 11.20 -11.36 0.02
N GLN A 13 10.22 -12.19 0.38
CA GLN A 13 9.67 -13.25 -0.49
C GLN A 13 8.55 -12.76 -1.43
N ARG A 14 8.47 -11.45 -1.68
CA ARG A 14 7.44 -10.79 -2.50
C ARG A 14 5.99 -11.03 -2.07
N LEU A 15 5.74 -11.52 -0.85
CA LEU A 15 4.38 -11.76 -0.33
C LEU A 15 3.56 -10.48 -0.25
N GLY A 16 4.15 -9.38 0.22
CA GLY A 16 3.46 -8.08 0.28
C GLY A 16 2.98 -7.60 -1.09
N GLN A 17 3.79 -7.81 -2.13
CA GLN A 17 3.42 -7.50 -3.51
C GLN A 17 2.22 -8.35 -3.95
N LYS A 18 2.28 -9.67 -3.76
CA LYS A 18 1.18 -10.58 -4.10
C LYS A 18 -0.13 -10.20 -3.41
N LEU A 19 -0.07 -9.82 -2.12
CA LEU A 19 -1.23 -9.37 -1.37
C LEU A 19 -1.85 -8.09 -1.95
N ILE A 20 -1.03 -7.10 -2.30
CA ILE A 20 -1.50 -5.86 -2.92
C ILE A 20 -2.09 -6.10 -4.31
N GLU A 21 -1.41 -6.87 -5.15
CA GLU A 21 -1.87 -7.19 -6.51
C GLU A 21 -3.23 -7.90 -6.46
N TRP A 22 -3.36 -8.90 -5.59
CA TRP A 22 -4.63 -9.59 -5.36
C TRP A 22 -5.72 -8.61 -4.90
N ALA A 23 -5.43 -7.73 -3.92
CA ALA A 23 -6.40 -6.76 -3.43
C ALA A 23 -6.87 -5.80 -4.53
N VAL A 24 -5.94 -5.30 -5.37
CA VAL A 24 -6.26 -4.44 -6.52
C VAL A 24 -7.13 -5.19 -7.54
N GLU A 25 -6.84 -6.46 -7.80
CA GLU A 25 -7.66 -7.29 -8.69
C GLU A 25 -9.09 -7.49 -8.14
N GLN A 26 -9.23 -7.73 -6.83
CA GLN A 26 -10.55 -7.81 -6.20
C GLN A 26 -11.33 -6.50 -6.32
N CYS A 27 -10.67 -5.36 -6.13
CA CYS A 27 -11.28 -4.04 -6.34
C CYS A 27 -11.73 -3.87 -7.79
N ARG A 28 -10.90 -4.24 -8.78
CA ARG A 28 -11.28 -4.19 -10.21
C ARG A 28 -12.51 -5.05 -10.51
N LYS A 29 -12.54 -6.30 -10.02
CA LYS A 29 -13.67 -7.23 -10.18
C LYS A 29 -14.98 -6.69 -9.61
N ARG A 30 -14.89 -5.84 -8.57
CA ARG A 30 -16.04 -5.18 -7.93
C ARG A 30 -16.40 -3.82 -8.55
N GLY A 31 -15.74 -3.41 -9.62
CA GLY A 31 -15.99 -2.12 -10.27
C GLY A 31 -15.49 -0.91 -9.46
N CYS A 32 -14.58 -1.11 -8.50
CA CYS A 32 -13.97 0.01 -7.78
C CYS A 32 -13.11 0.84 -8.74
N ARG A 33 -13.26 2.17 -8.68
CA ARG A 33 -12.51 3.10 -9.54
C ARG A 33 -11.14 3.50 -8.98
N VAL A 34 -10.98 3.41 -7.66
CA VAL A 34 -9.76 3.83 -6.96
C VAL A 34 -9.41 2.83 -5.86
N VAL A 35 -8.11 2.57 -5.70
CA VAL A 35 -7.53 1.95 -4.53
C VAL A 35 -6.62 2.97 -3.88
N GLN A 36 -6.87 3.30 -2.63
CA GLN A 36 -6.09 4.26 -1.86
C GLN A 36 -5.48 3.63 -0.62
N LEU A 37 -4.36 4.18 -0.18
CA LEU A 37 -3.72 3.88 1.10
C LEU A 37 -3.01 5.14 1.60
N THR A 38 -2.87 5.24 2.90
CA THR A 38 -2.01 6.22 3.55
C THR A 38 -0.84 5.49 4.19
N THR A 39 0.35 6.09 4.13
CA THR A 39 1.53 5.56 4.80
C THR A 39 2.26 6.72 5.46
N ASP A 40 2.89 6.45 6.59
CA ASP A 40 3.66 7.46 7.30
C ASP A 40 4.80 7.99 6.42
N ARG A 41 5.06 9.30 6.49
CA ARG A 41 6.08 9.98 5.69
C ARG A 41 7.49 9.41 5.93
N SER A 42 7.78 8.93 7.14
CA SER A 42 9.07 8.36 7.51
C SER A 42 9.36 6.99 6.85
N ARG A 43 8.34 6.29 6.33
CA ARG A 43 8.49 4.92 5.81
C ARG A 43 8.96 4.88 4.36
N HIS A 44 10.15 5.39 4.07
CA HIS A 44 10.71 5.50 2.70
C HIS A 44 10.64 4.20 1.89
N ASP A 45 10.90 3.05 2.51
CA ASP A 45 10.83 1.75 1.85
C ASP A 45 9.41 1.38 1.42
N ALA A 46 8.41 1.77 2.22
CA ALA A 46 7.00 1.56 1.88
C ALA A 46 6.58 2.45 0.71
N HIS A 47 7.04 3.71 0.66
CA HIS A 47 6.81 4.60 -0.49
C HIS A 47 7.36 3.97 -1.78
N ARG A 48 8.65 3.58 -1.79
CA ARG A 48 9.27 2.91 -2.96
C ARG A 48 8.59 1.60 -3.32
N PHE A 49 8.06 0.88 -2.33
CA PHE A 49 7.28 -0.33 -2.58
C PHE A 49 5.97 -0.02 -3.32
N TYR A 50 5.16 0.93 -2.85
CA TYR A 50 3.89 1.26 -3.48
C TYR A 50 4.06 1.96 -4.84
N GLU A 51 5.05 2.84 -5.00
CA GLU A 51 5.37 3.47 -6.29
C GLU A 51 5.69 2.43 -7.37
N ARG A 52 6.48 1.39 -7.03
CA ARG A 52 6.77 0.27 -7.95
C ARG A 52 5.53 -0.52 -8.36
N LEU A 53 4.47 -0.49 -7.55
CA LEU A 53 3.18 -1.12 -7.84
C LEU A 53 2.22 -0.18 -8.60
N GLY A 54 2.68 1.02 -8.98
CA GLY A 54 1.92 1.99 -9.76
C GLY A 54 1.05 2.92 -8.94
N PHE A 55 1.17 2.92 -7.61
CA PHE A 55 0.53 3.95 -6.78
C PHE A 55 1.21 5.30 -7.02
N LYS A 56 0.42 6.37 -7.00
CA LYS A 56 0.91 7.75 -7.13
C LYS A 56 0.67 8.50 -5.84
N GLN A 57 1.72 9.14 -5.31
CA GLN A 57 1.59 10.06 -4.18
C GLN A 57 0.88 11.34 -4.67
N SER A 58 -0.44 11.33 -4.61
CA SER A 58 -1.30 12.41 -5.14
C SER A 58 -2.03 13.21 -4.06
N HIS A 59 -2.02 12.72 -2.82
CA HIS A 59 -2.74 13.32 -1.70
C HIS A 59 -1.79 13.59 -0.53
N LEU A 60 -2.00 14.73 0.14
CA LEU A 60 -1.29 15.10 1.37
C LEU A 60 -2.12 14.65 2.59
N GLY A 61 -1.45 14.03 3.56
CA GLY A 61 -2.04 13.70 4.86
C GLY A 61 -1.68 14.76 5.91
N TYR A 62 -2.62 15.07 6.80
CA TYR A 62 -2.42 15.97 7.94
C TYR A 62 -2.56 15.19 9.25
N LYS A 63 -1.79 15.56 10.27
CA LYS A 63 -1.87 15.05 11.64
C LYS A 63 -1.70 16.22 12.60
N ILE A 64 -2.35 16.16 13.75
CA ILE A 64 -2.13 17.04 14.89
C ILE A 64 -1.82 16.16 16.10
N ASP A 65 -0.73 16.45 16.79
CA ASP A 65 -0.43 15.82 18.07
C ASP A 65 -1.17 16.60 19.18
N LEU A 66 -1.77 15.88 20.12
CA LEU A 66 -2.53 16.45 21.25
C LEU A 66 -1.74 16.35 22.55
#